data_AF-A0A7C6XSR4-F1
#
_entry.id   AF-A0A7C6XSR4-F1
#
_cell.length_a   1.000
_cell.length_b   1.000
_cell.length_c   1.000
_cell.angle_alpha   90.00
_cell.angle_beta   90.00
_cell.angle_gamma   90.00
#
_symmetry.space_group_name_H-M   'P 1'
#
loop_
_entity.id
_entity.type
_entity.pdbx_description
1 polymer ?
#
loop_
_entity_poly.entity_id
_entity_poly.type
_entity_poly.pdbx_seq_one_letter_code
_entity_poly.pdbx_strand_id
1 'polypeptide(L)'
;MSDLRLPGMIDAHVHLREPGGTHKEDILSGTRAALAGGVVGVLDMPNNTPPVVDRQSLSAKQTIFERKAVSDYGLFLGFQGGGLDDLVDAAGQAVGLKLYLDETFGRMTMRDDRLLEAVFEAWPGPGPITIHAESESIPGALDLAHRYRQRVHVAHVPQPDDLLVIESARQRGVEVTCEVTPHHLFLSDDDLP
;
A
#
# COMPACT_ATOMS: atom_id res chain seq x y z
N MET A 1 38.60 -9.48 2.59
CA MET A 1 37.40 -8.64 2.80
C MET A 1 36.58 -9.31 3.89
N SER A 2 36.06 -8.53 4.84
CA SER A 2 35.12 -9.03 5.85
C SER A 2 33.70 -8.76 5.38
N ASP A 3 32.84 -9.76 5.43
CA ASP A 3 31.43 -9.63 5.03
C ASP A 3 30.61 -8.97 6.15
N LEU A 4 29.67 -8.08 5.78
CA LEU A 4 28.67 -7.51 6.69
C LEU A 4 27.38 -8.33 6.60
N ARG A 5 26.91 -8.86 7.73
CA ARG A 5 25.66 -9.63 7.81
C ARG A 5 24.53 -8.76 8.37
N LEU A 6 23.44 -8.66 7.61
CA LEU A 6 22.22 -7.93 7.98
C LEU A 6 21.04 -8.91 8.19
N PRO A 7 19.99 -8.53 8.93
CA PRO A 7 18.71 -9.24 8.85
C PRO A 7 18.10 -9.09 7.45
N GLY A 8 17.16 -9.99 7.11
CA GLY A 8 16.44 -9.88 5.84
C GLY A 8 15.55 -8.63 5.81
N MET A 9 15.55 -7.92 4.68
CA MET A 9 14.75 -6.70 4.51
C MET A 9 13.31 -7.03 4.11
N ILE A 10 12.39 -6.12 4.40
CA ILE A 10 10.99 -6.19 3.96
C ILE A 10 10.72 -4.99 3.07
N ASP A 11 10.14 -5.25 1.90
CA ASP A 11 9.61 -4.20 1.02
C ASP A 11 8.09 -4.11 1.24
N ALA A 12 7.66 -2.99 1.82
CA ALA A 12 6.26 -2.77 2.20
C ALA A 12 5.37 -2.32 1.04
N HIS A 13 5.93 -2.10 -0.15
CA HIS A 13 5.19 -1.55 -1.28
C HIS A 13 5.69 -2.09 -2.62
N VAL A 14 5.20 -3.28 -2.99
CA VAL A 14 5.45 -3.84 -4.32
C VAL A 14 4.18 -3.90 -5.16
N HIS A 15 4.36 -3.97 -6.47
CA HIS A 15 3.27 -4.24 -7.41
C HIS A 15 3.63 -5.42 -8.31
N LEU A 16 3.36 -6.63 -7.83
CA LEU A 16 3.46 -7.85 -8.62
C LEU A 16 2.21 -7.93 -9.49
N ARG A 17 2.39 -7.91 -10.81
CA ARG A 17 1.29 -7.64 -11.76
C ARG A 17 0.44 -8.88 -12.05
N GLU A 18 0.35 -9.81 -11.11
CA GLU A 18 -0.44 -11.04 -11.22
C GLU A 18 -1.58 -11.04 -10.19
N PRO A 19 -2.85 -11.21 -10.62
CA PRO A 19 -3.32 -11.55 -11.97
C PRO A 19 -3.38 -10.38 -12.97
N GLY A 20 -3.47 -10.73 -14.27
CA GLY A 20 -3.84 -9.83 -15.38
C GLY A 20 -2.71 -9.15 -16.14
N GLY A 21 -1.61 -8.82 -15.47
CA GLY A 21 -0.48 -8.05 -16.02
C GLY A 21 0.83 -8.82 -16.09
N THR A 22 0.81 -10.15 -16.16
CA THR A 22 2.00 -11.03 -16.04
C THR A 22 3.08 -10.82 -17.09
N HIS A 23 2.77 -10.16 -18.22
CA HIS A 23 3.78 -9.75 -19.21
C HIS A 23 4.70 -8.63 -18.71
N LYS A 24 4.29 -7.87 -17.68
CA LYS A 24 5.08 -6.82 -17.04
C LYS A 24 5.95 -7.41 -15.92
N GLU A 25 5.32 -8.19 -15.04
CA GLU A 25 5.96 -8.92 -13.95
C GLU A 25 4.95 -9.94 -13.40
N ASP A 26 5.39 -11.15 -13.06
CA ASP A 26 4.58 -12.17 -12.38
C ASP A 26 5.09 -12.43 -10.95
N ILE A 27 4.36 -13.22 -10.14
CA ILE A 27 4.76 -13.40 -8.73
C ILE A 27 6.13 -14.08 -8.61
N LEU A 28 6.44 -15.04 -9.49
CA LEU A 28 7.71 -15.76 -9.44
C LEU A 28 8.89 -14.85 -9.79
N SER A 29 8.77 -14.09 -10.88
CA SER A 29 9.79 -13.15 -11.34
C SER A 29 10.02 -12.03 -10.33
N GLY A 30 8.95 -11.41 -9.83
CA GLY A 30 9.05 -10.34 -8.83
C GLY A 30 9.65 -10.78 -7.49
N THR A 31 9.23 -11.94 -6.94
CA THR A 31 9.79 -12.42 -5.66
C THR A 31 11.25 -12.90 -5.81
N ARG A 32 11.66 -13.35 -6.99
CA ARG A 32 13.09 -13.60 -7.30
C ARG A 32 13.89 -12.31 -7.33
N ALA A 33 13.35 -11.24 -7.94
CA ALA A 33 13.99 -9.94 -7.93
C ALA A 33 14.14 -9.39 -6.51
N ALA A 34 13.11 -9.55 -5.66
CA ALA A 34 13.17 -9.19 -4.24
C ALA A 34 14.33 -9.89 -3.51
N LEU A 35 14.41 -11.23 -3.61
CA LEU A 35 15.50 -12.00 -2.97
C LEU A 35 16.88 -11.60 -3.48
N ALA A 36 17.02 -11.34 -4.79
CA ALA A 36 18.28 -10.87 -5.36
C ALA A 36 18.71 -9.50 -4.81
N GLY A 37 17.74 -8.66 -4.41
CA GLY A 37 17.96 -7.38 -3.73
C GLY A 37 18.15 -7.49 -2.20
N GLY A 38 18.12 -8.70 -1.62
CA GLY A 38 18.20 -8.91 -0.18
C GLY A 38 16.88 -8.68 0.58
N VAL A 39 15.76 -8.55 -0.16
CA VAL A 39 14.41 -8.45 0.39
C VAL A 39 13.83 -9.85 0.54
N VAL A 40 13.53 -10.24 1.78
CA VAL A 40 13.02 -11.59 2.12
C VAL A 40 11.51 -11.63 2.28
N GLY A 41 10.85 -10.47 2.39
CA GLY A 41 9.39 -10.35 2.50
C GLY A 41 8.87 -9.17 1.68
N VAL A 42 7.76 -9.35 0.97
CA VAL A 42 7.14 -8.30 0.16
C VAL A 42 5.66 -8.10 0.50
N LEU A 43 5.18 -6.86 0.52
CA LEU A 43 3.76 -6.56 0.70
C LEU A 43 3.16 -6.06 -0.62
N ASP A 44 2.30 -6.88 -1.21
CA ASP A 44 1.84 -6.67 -2.58
C ASP A 44 0.54 -5.88 -2.66
N MET A 45 0.54 -4.84 -3.49
CA MET A 45 -0.56 -3.90 -3.65
C MET A 45 -1.75 -4.52 -4.42
N PRO A 46 -2.99 -4.04 -4.19
CA PRO A 46 -4.20 -4.72 -4.66
C PRO A 46 -4.64 -4.35 -6.09
N ASN A 47 -3.93 -3.45 -6.79
CA ASN A 47 -4.36 -2.87 -8.07
C ASN A 47 -4.06 -3.75 -9.31
N ASN A 48 -4.27 -5.07 -9.17
CA ASN A 48 -4.21 -6.01 -10.28
C ASN A 48 -5.45 -5.94 -11.17
N THR A 49 -5.51 -6.82 -12.18
CA THR A 49 -6.70 -6.98 -13.02
C THR A 49 -7.13 -8.45 -13.01
N PRO A 50 -8.19 -8.84 -12.29
CA PRO A 50 -9.04 -7.98 -11.44
C PRO A 50 -8.31 -7.49 -10.17
N PRO A 51 -8.76 -6.38 -9.56
CA PRO A 51 -8.19 -5.88 -8.31
C PRO A 51 -8.61 -6.75 -7.12
N VAL A 52 -7.85 -6.65 -6.02
CA VAL A 52 -8.10 -7.37 -4.77
C VAL A 52 -8.91 -6.48 -3.83
N VAL A 53 -10.22 -6.67 -3.79
CA VAL A 53 -11.14 -5.75 -3.07
C VAL A 53 -12.16 -6.46 -2.19
N ASP A 54 -12.14 -7.79 -2.17
CA ASP A 54 -13.06 -8.62 -1.41
C ASP A 54 -12.36 -9.94 -1.00
N ARG A 55 -13.05 -10.77 -0.22
CA ARG A 55 -12.52 -12.04 0.26
C ARG A 55 -12.20 -13.01 -0.88
N GLN A 56 -12.99 -13.01 -1.95
CA GLN A 56 -12.82 -13.94 -3.07
C GLN A 56 -11.55 -13.63 -3.86
N SER A 57 -11.37 -12.36 -4.24
CA SER A 57 -10.19 -11.86 -4.95
C SER A 57 -8.92 -11.98 -4.10
N LEU A 58 -9.00 -11.75 -2.79
CA LEU A 58 -7.88 -11.94 -1.86
C LEU A 58 -7.46 -13.42 -1.78
N SER A 59 -8.43 -14.31 -1.58
CA SER A 59 -8.19 -15.76 -1.53
C SER A 59 -7.64 -16.31 -2.86
N ALA A 60 -8.16 -15.82 -3.98
CA ALA A 60 -7.65 -16.16 -5.31
C ALA A 60 -6.19 -15.74 -5.47
N LYS A 61 -5.83 -14.52 -5.07
CA LYS A 61 -4.45 -14.04 -5.14
C LYS A 61 -3.51 -14.81 -4.20
N GLN A 62 -3.97 -15.09 -2.97
CA GLN A 62 -3.23 -15.92 -2.03
C GLN A 62 -2.88 -17.29 -2.63
N THR A 63 -3.83 -17.94 -3.32
CA THR A 63 -3.59 -19.23 -3.99
C THR A 63 -2.49 -19.14 -5.06
N ILE A 64 -2.36 -18.01 -5.76
CA ILE A 64 -1.29 -17.81 -6.75
C ILE A 64 0.06 -17.62 -6.04
N PHE A 65 0.11 -16.82 -4.97
CA PHE A 65 1.32 -16.63 -4.16
C PHE A 65 1.82 -17.94 -3.55
N GLU A 66 0.92 -18.73 -2.94
CA GLU A 66 1.26 -20.04 -2.36
C GLU A 66 1.93 -21.00 -3.36
N ARG A 67 1.64 -20.84 -4.66
CA ARG A 67 2.20 -21.68 -5.73
C ARG A 67 3.50 -21.14 -6.31
N LYS A 68 3.72 -19.83 -6.28
CA LYS A 68 4.74 -19.16 -7.11
C LYS A 68 5.76 -18.34 -6.33
N ALA A 69 5.40 -17.81 -5.16
CA ALA A 69 6.26 -16.92 -4.40
C ALA A 69 7.48 -17.69 -3.89
N VAL A 70 8.67 -17.07 -4.00
CA VAL A 70 9.92 -17.61 -3.45
C VAL A 70 10.46 -16.80 -2.27
N SER A 71 9.76 -15.74 -1.86
CA SER A 71 9.98 -14.95 -0.65
C SER A 71 8.75 -15.05 0.27
N ASP A 72 8.87 -14.59 1.52
CA ASP A 72 7.69 -14.33 2.34
C ASP A 72 6.85 -13.21 1.71
N TYR A 73 5.56 -13.15 2.04
CA TYR A 73 4.67 -12.14 1.48
C TYR A 73 3.52 -11.75 2.40
N GLY A 74 2.94 -10.59 2.12
CA GLY A 74 1.65 -10.14 2.63
C GLY A 74 0.84 -9.48 1.52
N LEU A 75 -0.48 -9.50 1.65
CA LEU A 75 -1.39 -8.99 0.61
C LEU A 75 -2.21 -7.83 1.17
N PHE A 76 -2.18 -6.69 0.48
CA PHE A 76 -3.09 -5.60 0.76
C PHE A 76 -4.48 -5.89 0.22
N LEU A 77 -5.50 -5.40 0.92
CA LEU A 77 -6.86 -5.27 0.39
C LEU A 77 -7.03 -3.86 -0.16
N GLY A 78 -7.72 -3.70 -1.28
CA GLY A 78 -8.12 -2.41 -1.82
C GLY A 78 -9.60 -2.14 -1.60
N PHE A 79 -10.01 -0.92 -1.90
CA PHE A 79 -11.44 -0.55 -1.93
C PHE A 79 -11.71 0.32 -3.15
N GLN A 80 -12.83 0.06 -3.84
CA GLN A 80 -13.21 0.76 -5.08
C GLN A 80 -14.69 1.18 -5.11
N GLY A 81 -15.27 1.46 -3.95
CA GLY A 81 -16.69 1.85 -3.82
C GLY A 81 -17.70 0.71 -3.86
N GLY A 82 -17.27 -0.50 -3.47
CA GLY A 82 -18.15 -1.63 -3.19
C GLY A 82 -18.84 -1.52 -1.83
N GLY A 83 -19.50 -2.60 -1.41
CA GLY A 83 -20.10 -2.68 -0.07
C GLY A 83 -19.02 -2.68 1.03
N LEU A 84 -19.28 -1.97 2.14
CA LEU A 84 -18.38 -2.00 3.30
C LEU A 84 -18.36 -3.38 3.99
N ASP A 85 -19.42 -4.18 3.84
CA ASP A 85 -19.49 -5.53 4.38
C ASP A 85 -18.40 -6.43 3.77
N ASP A 86 -18.18 -6.35 2.45
CA ASP A 86 -17.12 -7.11 1.78
C ASP A 86 -15.72 -6.71 2.26
N LEU A 87 -15.53 -5.41 2.52
CA LEU A 87 -14.29 -4.84 3.06
C LEU A 87 -14.03 -5.39 4.48
N VAL A 88 -15.04 -5.30 5.36
CA VAL A 88 -14.98 -5.76 6.75
C VAL A 88 -14.74 -7.25 6.82
N ASP A 89 -15.45 -8.03 6.00
CA ASP A 89 -15.34 -9.49 5.95
C ASP A 89 -13.96 -9.94 5.51
N ALA A 90 -13.29 -9.22 4.61
CA ALA A 90 -11.96 -9.57 4.10
C ALA A 90 -10.80 -9.04 4.97
N ALA A 91 -11.03 -7.99 5.77
CA ALA A 91 -10.01 -7.22 6.45
C ALA A 91 -9.02 -8.05 7.30
N GLY A 92 -9.51 -9.07 8.01
CA GLY A 92 -8.68 -9.91 8.89
C GLY A 92 -7.61 -10.75 8.20
N GLN A 93 -7.65 -10.88 6.87
CA GLN A 93 -6.68 -11.66 6.07
C GLN A 93 -5.65 -10.78 5.35
N ALA A 94 -5.85 -9.46 5.35
CA ALA A 94 -4.96 -8.52 4.67
C ALA A 94 -3.93 -7.92 5.64
N VAL A 95 -2.78 -7.53 5.12
CA VAL A 95 -1.75 -6.81 5.92
C VAL A 95 -2.10 -5.35 6.16
N GLY A 96 -3.10 -4.83 5.47
CA GLY A 96 -3.56 -3.45 5.53
C GLY A 96 -4.58 -3.17 4.43
N LEU A 97 -5.18 -1.99 4.50
CA LEU A 97 -6.03 -1.46 3.45
C LEU A 97 -5.20 -0.50 2.59
N LYS A 98 -5.28 -0.58 1.26
CA LYS A 98 -4.68 0.39 0.34
C LYS A 98 -5.79 1.20 -0.33
N LEU A 99 -5.76 2.51 -0.10
CA LEU A 99 -6.63 3.49 -0.77
C LEU A 99 -5.80 4.32 -1.75
N TYR A 100 -6.42 4.69 -2.86
CA TYR A 100 -5.84 5.60 -3.84
C TYR A 100 -6.70 6.87 -3.84
N LEU A 101 -6.20 7.95 -3.26
CA LEU A 101 -6.94 9.21 -3.13
C LEU A 101 -6.72 10.11 -4.34
N ASP A 102 -5.54 10.02 -4.94
CA ASP A 102 -5.18 10.73 -6.17
C ASP A 102 -5.16 9.80 -7.39
N GLU A 103 -4.70 10.31 -8.53
CA GLU A 103 -4.69 9.56 -9.79
C GLU A 103 -3.88 8.26 -9.64
N THR A 104 -4.50 7.15 -9.99
CA THR A 104 -3.86 5.83 -9.98
C THR A 104 -4.12 5.09 -11.28
N PHE A 105 -3.35 4.03 -11.52
CA PHE A 105 -3.63 3.11 -12.61
C PHE A 105 -4.96 2.37 -12.36
N GLY A 106 -5.93 2.55 -13.26
CA GLY A 106 -7.23 1.88 -13.22
C GLY A 106 -8.34 2.75 -12.62
N ARG A 107 -9.43 2.12 -12.16
CA ARG A 107 -10.64 2.80 -11.65
C ARG A 107 -10.71 2.86 -10.11
N MET A 108 -9.57 2.80 -9.42
CA MET A 108 -9.53 2.70 -7.95
C MET A 108 -9.40 4.03 -7.20
N THR A 109 -9.35 5.17 -7.90
CA THR A 109 -9.30 6.49 -7.24
C THR A 109 -10.61 6.79 -6.50
N MET A 110 -10.52 7.13 -5.23
CA MET A 110 -11.66 7.45 -4.37
C MET A 110 -11.71 8.95 -4.07
N ARG A 111 -12.72 9.63 -4.62
CA ARG A 111 -12.93 11.09 -4.47
C ARG A 111 -14.19 11.46 -3.66
N ASP A 112 -14.92 10.47 -3.16
CA ASP A 112 -16.13 10.71 -2.36
C ASP A 112 -15.75 10.76 -0.87
N ASP A 113 -15.78 11.96 -0.30
CA ASP A 113 -15.43 12.20 1.11
C ASP A 113 -16.30 11.41 2.10
N ARG A 114 -17.59 11.20 1.78
CA ARG A 114 -18.49 10.44 2.66
C ARG A 114 -18.14 8.97 2.67
N LEU A 115 -17.77 8.46 1.50
CA LEU A 115 -17.31 7.09 1.35
C LEU A 115 -15.95 6.88 2.02
N LEU A 116 -15.02 7.84 1.87
CA LEU A 116 -13.73 7.84 2.54
C LEU A 116 -13.91 7.82 4.07
N GLU A 117 -14.77 8.69 4.60
CA GLU A 117 -15.12 8.71 6.03
C GLU A 117 -15.68 7.37 6.49
N ALA A 118 -16.65 6.80 5.76
CA ALA A 118 -17.25 5.53 6.09
C ALA A 118 -16.23 4.36 6.08
N VAL A 119 -15.24 4.40 5.17
CA VAL A 119 -14.15 3.40 5.13
C VAL A 119 -13.23 3.54 6.35
N PHE A 120 -12.86 4.76 6.74
CA PHE A 120 -12.03 5.00 7.93
C PHE A 120 -12.75 4.56 9.21
N GLU A 121 -14.07 4.78 9.29
CA GLU A 121 -14.89 4.30 10.39
C GLU A 121 -15.00 2.77 10.42
N ALA A 122 -15.18 2.14 9.26
CA ALA A 122 -15.48 0.71 9.16
C ALA A 122 -14.25 -0.20 9.24
N TRP A 123 -13.06 0.25 8.84
CA TRP A 123 -11.88 -0.62 8.71
C TRP A 123 -11.49 -1.30 10.05
N PRO A 124 -11.61 -2.65 10.14
CA PRO A 124 -11.29 -3.38 11.37
C PRO A 124 -9.97 -4.17 11.27
N GLY A 125 -9.24 -4.01 10.18
CA GLY A 125 -8.11 -4.88 9.85
C GLY A 125 -6.90 -4.70 10.77
N PRO A 126 -6.01 -5.71 10.83
CA PRO A 126 -4.89 -5.73 11.75
C PRO A 126 -3.76 -4.76 11.38
N GLY A 127 -3.81 -4.17 10.18
CA GLY A 127 -2.82 -3.25 9.64
C GLY A 127 -3.36 -1.83 9.39
N PRO A 128 -2.49 -0.90 8.99
CA PRO A 128 -2.86 0.48 8.74
C PRO A 128 -3.73 0.62 7.49
N ILE A 129 -4.41 1.76 7.40
CA ILE A 129 -4.92 2.30 6.14
C ILE A 129 -3.74 2.99 5.45
N THR A 130 -3.23 2.37 4.40
CA THR A 130 -2.19 2.93 3.54
C THR A 130 -2.83 3.75 2.43
N ILE A 131 -2.39 4.99 2.25
CA ILE A 131 -2.94 5.90 1.25
C ILE A 131 -1.88 6.24 0.21
N HIS A 132 -2.26 6.18 -1.06
CA HIS A 132 -1.59 6.94 -2.11
C HIS A 132 -2.26 8.31 -2.14
N ALA A 133 -1.58 9.31 -1.60
CA ALA A 133 -2.06 10.67 -1.47
C ALA A 133 -0.91 11.67 -1.67
N GLU A 134 -1.19 12.77 -2.36
CA GLU A 134 -0.27 13.89 -2.61
C GLU A 134 -0.93 15.19 -2.14
N SER A 135 -0.14 16.08 -1.54
CA SER A 135 -0.55 17.46 -1.23
C SER A 135 -1.92 17.58 -0.54
N GLU A 136 -2.95 18.03 -1.27
CA GLU A 136 -4.28 18.37 -0.72
C GLU A 136 -5.03 17.17 -0.13
N SER A 137 -4.74 15.95 -0.60
CA SER A 137 -5.40 14.72 -0.14
C SER A 137 -4.89 14.25 1.24
N ILE A 138 -3.67 14.63 1.63
CA ILE A 138 -3.04 14.16 2.88
C ILE A 138 -3.75 14.71 4.13
N PRO A 139 -3.99 16.03 4.29
CA PRO A 139 -4.64 16.58 5.49
C PRO A 139 -6.00 15.94 5.81
N GLY A 140 -6.84 15.73 4.80
CA GLY A 140 -8.16 15.12 4.97
C GLY A 140 -8.07 13.69 5.51
N ALA A 141 -7.16 12.88 4.97
CA ALA A 141 -6.94 11.52 5.45
C ALA A 141 -6.38 11.49 6.89
N LEU A 142 -5.51 12.44 7.26
CA LEU A 142 -4.97 12.55 8.61
C LEU A 142 -6.04 12.95 9.63
N ASP A 143 -6.94 13.85 9.25
CA ASP A 143 -8.06 14.27 10.11
C ASP A 143 -9.04 13.11 10.35
N LEU A 144 -9.33 12.31 9.32
CA LEU A 144 -10.12 11.08 9.46
C LEU A 144 -9.40 10.04 10.33
N ALA A 145 -8.10 9.82 10.12
CA ALA A 145 -7.30 8.92 10.95
C ALA A 145 -7.37 9.32 12.43
N HIS A 146 -7.28 10.62 12.72
CA HIS A 146 -7.39 11.13 14.08
C HIS A 146 -8.79 10.92 14.67
N ARG A 147 -9.84 11.27 13.91
CA ARG A 147 -11.24 11.17 14.33
C ARG A 147 -11.64 9.73 14.67
N TYR A 148 -11.24 8.78 13.82
CA TYR A 148 -11.63 7.37 13.93
C TYR A 148 -10.57 6.49 14.61
N ARG A 149 -9.48 7.10 15.10
CA ARG A 149 -8.36 6.38 15.77
C ARG A 149 -7.79 5.25 14.92
N GLN A 150 -7.65 5.52 13.63
CA GLN A 150 -7.03 4.59 12.69
C GLN A 150 -5.54 4.88 12.57
N ARG A 151 -4.77 3.81 12.36
CA ARG A 151 -3.37 3.93 11.92
C ARG A 151 -3.36 4.21 10.43
N VAL A 152 -2.67 5.27 10.02
CA VAL A 152 -2.53 5.66 8.61
C VAL A 152 -1.07 5.61 8.17
N HIS A 153 -0.82 5.15 6.95
CA HIS A 153 0.49 5.13 6.32
C HIS A 153 0.45 5.89 5.00
N VAL A 154 1.23 6.97 4.87
CA VAL A 154 1.30 7.74 3.62
C VAL A 154 2.38 7.13 2.72
N ALA A 155 1.96 6.57 1.59
CA ALA A 155 2.85 5.93 0.65
C ALA A 155 3.72 6.96 -0.10
N HIS A 156 4.96 6.57 -0.41
CA HIS A 156 5.90 7.24 -1.33
C HIS A 156 5.85 8.79 -1.32
N VAL A 157 6.05 9.40 -0.15
CA VAL A 157 5.98 10.88 0.02
C VAL A 157 7.10 11.56 -0.79
N PRO A 158 6.78 12.32 -1.84
CA PRO A 158 7.81 12.89 -2.72
C PRO A 158 8.25 14.29 -2.29
N GLN A 159 7.38 15.04 -1.60
CA GLN A 159 7.57 16.46 -1.33
C GLN A 159 7.96 16.74 0.13
N PRO A 160 8.93 17.64 0.39
CA PRO A 160 9.28 18.06 1.74
C PRO A 160 8.11 18.66 2.52
N ASP A 161 7.22 19.41 1.85
CA ASP A 161 6.07 20.05 2.48
C ASP A 161 5.07 19.02 3.03
N ASP A 162 4.86 17.91 2.31
CA ASP A 162 4.02 16.80 2.77
C ASP A 162 4.62 16.14 4.03
N LEU A 163 5.95 16.02 4.11
CA LEU A 163 6.61 15.50 5.31
C LEU A 163 6.37 16.41 6.53
N LEU A 164 6.38 17.74 6.36
CA LEU A 164 6.09 18.69 7.43
C LEU A 164 4.63 18.57 7.91
N VAL A 165 3.68 18.38 6.99
CA VAL A 165 2.27 18.14 7.31
C VAL A 165 2.12 16.85 8.13
N ILE A 166 2.77 15.76 7.69
CA ILE A 166 2.75 14.46 8.37
C ILE A 166 3.39 14.56 9.78
N GLU A 167 4.52 15.25 9.89
CA GLU A 167 5.20 15.44 11.19
C GLU A 167 4.32 16.25 12.15
N SER A 168 3.72 17.34 11.69
CA SER A 168 2.79 18.17 12.47
C SER A 168 1.59 17.34 12.97
N ALA A 169 1.02 16.49 12.12
CA ALA A 169 -0.05 15.58 12.54
C ALA A 169 0.42 14.56 13.58
N ARG A 170 1.61 13.97 13.41
CA ARG A 170 2.19 13.07 14.42
C ARG A 170 2.37 13.76 15.76
N GLN A 171 2.85 15.00 15.79
CA GLN A 171 3.00 15.80 17.01
C GLN A 171 1.64 16.11 17.70
N ARG A 172 0.55 16.18 16.93
CA ARG A 172 -0.84 16.30 17.45
C ARG A 172 -1.44 14.97 17.92
N GLY A 173 -0.71 13.86 17.83
CA GLY A 173 -1.15 12.54 18.29
C GLY A 173 -1.89 11.72 17.23
N VAL A 174 -1.79 12.06 15.94
CA VAL A 174 -2.27 11.18 14.86
C VAL A 174 -1.32 9.98 14.73
N GLU A 175 -1.86 8.76 14.68
CA GLU A 175 -1.08 7.54 14.44
C GLU A 175 -0.69 7.42 12.96
N VAL A 176 0.23 8.29 12.51
CA VAL A 176 0.70 8.37 11.13
C VAL A 176 2.15 7.92 10.96
N THR A 177 2.37 7.08 9.95
CA THR A 177 3.69 6.74 9.39
C THR A 177 3.74 7.10 7.90
N CYS A 178 4.93 7.06 7.31
CA CYS A 178 5.11 7.30 5.88
C CYS A 178 6.34 6.55 5.37
N GLU A 179 6.44 6.42 4.06
CA GLU A 179 7.60 5.88 3.35
C GLU A 179 8.04 6.82 2.23
N VAL A 180 9.26 6.64 1.75
CA VAL A 180 9.82 7.33 0.58
C VAL A 180 10.46 6.25 -0.30
N THR A 181 10.34 6.40 -1.61
CA THR A 181 10.93 5.47 -2.57
C THR A 181 12.36 5.88 -2.92
N PRO A 182 13.24 4.94 -3.32
CA PRO A 182 14.60 5.27 -3.73
C PRO A 182 14.67 6.30 -4.87
N HIS A 183 13.75 6.25 -5.84
CA HIS A 183 13.76 7.20 -6.96
C HIS A 183 13.47 8.64 -6.52
N HIS A 184 12.65 8.89 -5.48
CA HIS A 184 12.49 10.24 -4.94
C HIS A 184 13.71 10.74 -4.15
N LEU A 185 14.66 9.85 -3.81
CA LEU A 185 15.91 10.21 -3.13
C LEU A 185 17.09 10.39 -4.10
N PHE A 186 17.07 9.68 -5.24
CA PHE A 186 18.22 9.57 -6.13
C PHE A 186 17.97 10.10 -7.54
N LEU A 187 16.74 10.45 -7.90
CA LEU A 187 16.39 11.10 -9.17
C LEU A 187 15.70 12.44 -8.90
N SER A 188 15.82 13.37 -9.84
CA SER A 188 15.13 14.66 -9.82
C SER A 188 14.60 15.05 -11.20
N ASP A 189 14.00 16.24 -11.30
CA ASP A 189 13.60 16.84 -12.58
C ASP A 189 14.77 17.02 -13.55
N ASP A 190 16.01 17.04 -13.05
CA ASP A 190 17.23 17.13 -13.87
C ASP A 190 17.50 15.84 -14.68
N ASP A 191 16.90 14.71 -14.28
CA ASP A 191 17.03 13.41 -14.96
C ASP A 191 15.94 13.19 -16.04
N LEU A 192 14.99 14.12 -16.17
CA LEU A 192 13.93 14.03 -17.18
C LEU A 192 14.47 14.37 -18.59
N PRO A 193 14.03 13.64 -19.64
CA PRO A 193 14.48 13.83 -21.01
C PRO A 193 13.94 15.11 -21.69
#